data_AF-A0A8H4KC33-F1
#
_entry.id   AF-A0A8H4KC33-F1
#
_cell.length_a   1.000
_cell.length_b   1.000
_cell.length_c   1.000
_cell.angle_alpha   90.00
_cell.angle_beta   90.00
_cell.angle_gamma   90.00
#
_symmetry.space_group_name_H-M   'P 1'
#
loop_
_entity.id
_entity.type
_entity.pdbx_description
1 polymer ?
#
loop_
_entity_poly.entity_id
_entity_poly.type
_entity_poly.pdbx_seq_one_letter_code
_entity_poly.pdbx_strand_id
1 'polypeptide(L)'
;MDPKKNLSEDIASLQTIRLYETISLALFTWGLIYVYRSRNPLFYGAYLASSIGGGVMEWIFDSKYYFRLTLDERFYTAWTMAGEKAALAMVLFYAFFFGIPLVLLHDYRSNLYAKLGRSGTYIAAALLGFVGTPMFECTNTSVAHIYKYHQKDEYLFYGYYVQS
;
A
#
# COMPACT_ATOMS: atom_id res chain seq x y z
N MET A 1 26.64 -18.84 -1.51
CA MET A 1 25.48 -18.89 -0.61
C MET A 1 24.27 -18.54 -1.44
N ASP A 2 23.22 -19.36 -1.40
CA ASP A 2 22.02 -19.15 -2.23
C ASP A 2 21.15 -18.03 -1.62
N PRO A 3 21.04 -16.85 -2.25
CA PRO A 3 20.29 -15.72 -1.70
C PRO A 3 18.80 -16.04 -1.46
N LYS A 4 18.26 -17.03 -2.17
CA LYS A 4 16.88 -17.51 -1.97
C LYS A 4 16.66 -18.16 -0.61
N LYS A 5 17.71 -18.73 -0.01
CA LYS A 5 17.61 -19.50 1.25
C LYS A 5 17.55 -18.60 2.49
N ASN A 6 18.16 -17.41 2.44
CA ASN A 6 18.10 -16.44 3.54
C ASN A 6 16.83 -15.57 3.48
N LEU A 7 16.21 -15.44 2.30
CA LEU A 7 14.92 -14.75 2.15
C LEU A 7 13.77 -15.53 2.80
N SER A 8 13.83 -16.88 2.82
CA SER A 8 12.73 -17.70 3.34
C SER A 8 12.58 -17.70 4.87
N GLU A 9 13.61 -17.30 5.62
CA GLU A 9 13.61 -17.37 7.09
C GLU A 9 12.95 -16.15 7.75
N ASP A 10 12.63 -15.10 6.98
CA ASP A 10 12.30 -13.79 7.53
C ASP A 10 11.06 -13.16 6.85
N ILE A 11 10.14 -14.02 6.40
CA ILE A 11 8.86 -13.65 5.78
C ILE A 11 7.71 -14.10 6.70
N ALA A 12 6.65 -13.31 6.71
CA ALA A 12 5.41 -13.57 7.44
C ALA A 12 4.92 -15.03 7.34
N SER A 13 4.33 -15.52 8.45
CA SER A 13 3.64 -16.82 8.44
C SER A 13 2.49 -16.83 7.42
N LEU A 14 2.11 -18.01 6.92
CA LEU A 14 0.98 -18.13 6.00
C LEU A 14 -0.32 -17.58 6.62
N GLN A 15 -0.52 -17.78 7.93
CA GLN A 15 -1.66 -17.23 8.66
C GLN A 15 -1.66 -15.70 8.61
N THR A 16 -0.50 -15.07 8.83
CA THR A 16 -0.34 -13.61 8.75
C THR A 16 -0.66 -13.09 7.35
N ILE A 17 -0.17 -13.75 6.30
CA ILE A 17 -0.47 -13.41 4.90
C ILE A 17 -1.98 -13.45 4.63
N ARG A 18 -2.65 -14.55 5.01
CA ARG A 18 -4.09 -14.73 4.79
C ARG A 18 -4.92 -13.75 5.60
N LEU A 19 -4.49 -13.41 6.82
CA LEU A 19 -5.11 -12.37 7.63
C LEU A 19 -4.98 -11.01 6.95
N TYR A 20 -3.80 -10.67 6.44
CA TYR A 20 -3.55 -9.42 5.73
C TYR A 20 -4.41 -9.30 4.46
N GLU A 21 -4.52 -10.36 3.66
CA GLU A 21 -5.41 -10.42 2.49
C GLU A 21 -6.88 -10.22 2.87
N THR A 22 -7.32 -10.88 3.95
CA THR A 22 -8.70 -10.78 4.44
C THR A 22 -9.01 -9.37 4.91
N ILE A 23 -8.10 -8.75 5.67
CA ILE A 23 -8.23 -7.35 6.11
C ILE A 23 -8.27 -6.42 4.90
N SER A 24 -7.38 -6.60 3.93
CA SER A 24 -7.33 -5.77 2.72
C SER A 24 -8.63 -5.86 1.93
N LEU A 25 -9.17 -7.08 1.76
CA LEU A 25 -10.45 -7.30 1.08
C LEU A 25 -11.63 -6.70 1.87
N ALA A 26 -11.64 -6.85 3.19
CA ALA A 26 -12.69 -6.30 4.04
C ALA A 26 -12.70 -4.77 3.99
N LEU A 27 -11.53 -4.13 4.10
CA LEU A 27 -11.38 -2.68 4.00
C LEU A 27 -11.81 -2.17 2.62
N PHE A 28 -11.40 -2.86 1.56
CA PHE A 28 -11.80 -2.54 0.20
C PHE A 28 -13.32 -2.62 0.02
N THR A 29 -13.92 -3.73 0.45
CA THR A 29 -15.36 -3.97 0.33
C THR A 29 -16.15 -2.95 1.13
N TRP A 30 -15.71 -2.65 2.35
CA TRP A 30 -16.38 -1.65 3.19
C TRP A 30 -16.30 -0.24 2.60
N GLY A 31 -15.13 0.14 2.09
CA GLY A 31 -14.97 1.42 1.39
C GLY A 31 -15.82 1.49 0.12
N LEU A 32 -15.90 0.40 -0.64
CA LEU A 32 -16.78 0.32 -1.81
C LEU A 32 -18.25 0.45 -1.43
N ILE A 33 -18.71 -0.18 -0.34
CA ILE A 33 -20.07 -0.02 0.18
C ILE A 33 -20.34 1.42 0.60
N TYR A 34 -19.38 2.07 1.27
CA TYR A 34 -19.50 3.45 1.71
C TYR A 34 -19.63 4.40 0.51
N VAL A 35 -18.72 4.29 -0.45
CA VAL A 35 -18.76 5.03 -1.71
C VAL A 35 -20.05 4.72 -2.47
N TYR A 36 -20.51 3.48 -2.45
CA TYR A 36 -21.76 3.11 -3.09
C TYR A 36 -22.97 3.84 -2.51
N ARG A 37 -23.02 3.90 -1.18
CA ARG A 37 -24.08 4.60 -0.44
C ARG A 37 -24.05 6.11 -0.62
N SER A 38 -22.89 6.70 -0.90
CA SER A 38 -22.76 8.14 -1.17
C SER A 38 -23.51 8.59 -2.43
N ARG A 39 -23.75 7.67 -3.38
CA ARG A 39 -24.31 7.94 -4.72
C ARG A 39 -23.56 9.02 -5.52
N ASN A 40 -22.30 9.30 -5.16
CA ASN A 40 -21.47 10.28 -5.84
C ASN A 40 -20.49 9.58 -6.80
N PRO A 41 -20.64 9.72 -8.13
CA PRO A 41 -19.78 9.04 -9.10
C PRO A 41 -18.29 9.42 -8.97
N LEU A 42 -17.98 10.63 -8.49
CA LEU A 42 -16.59 11.05 -8.26
C LEU A 42 -15.91 10.19 -7.21
N PHE A 43 -16.64 9.73 -6.19
CA PHE A 43 -16.07 8.90 -5.14
C PHE A 43 -15.77 7.49 -5.64
N TYR A 44 -16.61 6.94 -6.52
CA TYR A 44 -16.30 5.67 -7.17
C TYR A 44 -15.05 5.78 -8.03
N GLY A 45 -14.99 6.85 -8.84
CA GLY A 45 -13.83 7.12 -9.68
C GLY A 45 -12.55 7.24 -8.85
N ALA A 46 -12.56 8.08 -7.80
CA ALA A 46 -11.43 8.24 -6.90
C ALA A 46 -11.03 6.93 -6.22
N TYR A 47 -12.00 6.19 -5.67
CA TYR A 47 -11.73 4.96 -4.91
C TYR A 47 -11.13 3.85 -5.78
N LEU A 48 -11.74 3.60 -6.95
CA LEU A 48 -11.25 2.58 -7.89
C LEU A 48 -9.92 3.00 -8.54
N ALA A 49 -9.76 4.29 -8.88
CA ALA A 49 -8.51 4.82 -9.40
C ALA A 49 -7.38 4.74 -8.39
N SER A 50 -7.64 4.96 -7.09
CA SER A 50 -6.63 4.77 -6.04
C SER A 50 -6.21 3.31 -5.89
N SER A 51 -7.13 2.35 -6.07
CA SER A 51 -6.80 0.92 -6.03
C SER A 51 -5.89 0.53 -7.21
N ILE A 52 -6.36 0.76 -8.44
CA ILE A 52 -5.65 0.36 -9.66
C ILE A 52 -4.38 1.20 -9.81
N GLY A 53 -4.49 2.51 -9.63
CA GLY A 53 -3.38 3.44 -9.75
C GLY A 53 -2.30 3.19 -8.70
N GLY A 54 -2.67 2.88 -7.46
CA GLY A 54 -1.71 2.46 -6.43
C GLY A 54 -0.96 1.19 -6.82
N GLY A 55 -1.69 0.16 -7.28
CA GLY A 55 -1.07 -1.08 -7.75
C GLY A 55 -0.15 -0.89 -8.97
N VAL A 56 -0.54 -0.04 -9.92
CA VAL A 56 0.30 0.26 -11.09
C VAL A 56 1.53 1.07 -10.68
N MET A 57 1.38 2.06 -9.79
CA MET A 57 2.51 2.84 -9.29
C MET A 57 3.50 1.95 -8.54
N GLU A 58 3.04 1.07 -7.65
CA GLU A 58 3.89 0.13 -6.95
C GLU A 58 4.65 -0.76 -7.93
N TRP A 59 3.97 -1.27 -8.97
CA TRP A 59 4.61 -2.03 -10.04
C TRP A 59 5.68 -1.21 -10.79
N ILE A 60 5.43 0.07 -11.08
CA ILE A 60 6.43 0.95 -11.72
C ILE A 60 7.64 1.12 -10.78
N PHE A 61 7.41 1.35 -9.49
CA PHE A 61 8.47 1.41 -8.48
C PHE A 61 9.30 0.12 -8.49
N ASP A 62 8.65 -1.03 -8.37
CA ASP A 62 9.30 -2.34 -8.36
C ASP A 62 10.01 -2.69 -9.66
N SER A 63 9.50 -2.23 -10.80
CA SER A 63 10.07 -2.59 -12.11
C SER A 63 11.15 -1.64 -12.58
N LYS A 64 11.09 -0.34 -12.23
CA LYS A 64 11.94 0.70 -12.84
C LYS A 64 12.80 1.50 -11.87
N TYR A 65 12.50 1.53 -10.58
CA TYR A 65 13.26 2.33 -9.61
C TYR A 65 14.37 1.54 -8.91
N TYR A 66 15.18 2.25 -8.11
CA TYR A 66 16.37 1.73 -7.41
C TYR A 66 16.04 0.63 -6.39
N PHE A 67 14.91 0.78 -5.70
CA PHE A 67 14.40 -0.18 -4.74
C PHE A 67 13.42 -1.14 -5.40
N ARG A 68 13.33 -2.33 -4.83
CA ARG A 68 12.34 -3.35 -5.18
C ARG A 68 11.71 -3.89 -3.92
N LEU A 69 10.41 -4.11 -3.99
CA LEU A 69 9.64 -4.80 -2.98
C LEU A 69 9.59 -6.29 -3.33
N THR A 70 10.00 -7.15 -2.39
CA THR A 70 9.80 -8.59 -2.48
C THR A 70 8.57 -8.97 -1.67
N LEU A 71 7.59 -9.53 -2.37
CA LEU A 71 6.42 -10.16 -1.78
C LEU A 71 6.61 -11.66 -1.70
N ASP A 72 5.99 -12.26 -0.70
CA ASP A 72 5.87 -13.71 -0.64
C ASP A 72 5.05 -14.25 -1.83
N GLU A 73 5.51 -15.33 -2.45
CA GLU A 73 4.82 -15.94 -3.60
C GLU A 73 3.44 -16.53 -3.23
N ARG A 74 3.16 -16.73 -1.94
CA ARG A 74 1.90 -17.28 -1.41
C ARG A 74 0.75 -16.26 -1.44
N PHE A 75 1.02 -14.98 -1.72
CA PHE A 75 -0.03 -13.98 -1.95
C PHE A 75 -0.84 -14.30 -3.21
N TYR A 76 -2.15 -14.06 -3.16
CA TYR A 76 -2.98 -14.05 -4.35
C TYR A 76 -2.53 -12.94 -5.29
N THR A 77 -2.31 -13.29 -6.55
CA THR A 77 -1.82 -12.37 -7.58
C THR A 77 -2.99 -11.64 -8.22
N ALA A 78 -2.95 -10.31 -8.25
CA ALA A 78 -3.92 -9.49 -8.98
C ALA A 78 -3.64 -9.53 -10.48
N TRP A 79 -2.37 -9.31 -10.84
CA TRP A 79 -1.86 -9.40 -12.20
C TRP A 79 -0.36 -9.67 -12.19
N THR A 80 0.16 -10.05 -13.35
CA THR A 80 1.60 -10.17 -13.61
C THR A 80 1.94 -9.26 -14.78
N MET A 81 2.94 -8.39 -14.61
CA MET A 81 3.37 -7.45 -15.64
C MET A 81 4.88 -7.34 -15.65
N ALA A 82 5.49 -7.47 -16.84
CA ALA A 82 6.94 -7.47 -17.03
C ALA A 82 7.71 -8.47 -16.13
N GLY A 83 7.10 -9.63 -15.82
CA GLY A 83 7.69 -10.65 -14.96
C GLY A 83 7.46 -10.46 -13.46
N GLU A 84 6.90 -9.31 -13.06
CA GLU A 84 6.61 -8.99 -11.66
C GLU A 84 5.15 -9.29 -11.31
N LYS A 85 4.93 -9.87 -10.13
CA LYS A 85 3.59 -10.15 -9.60
C LYS A 85 3.14 -9.02 -8.69
N ALA A 86 1.97 -8.45 -8.96
CA ALA A 86 1.31 -7.55 -8.02
C ALA A 86 0.41 -8.36 -7.07
N ALA A 87 0.67 -8.29 -5.76
CA ALA A 87 -0.20 -8.93 -4.76
C ALA A 87 -1.55 -8.22 -4.69
N LEU A 88 -2.63 -8.99 -4.75
CA LEU A 88 -4.00 -8.50 -4.68
C LEU A 88 -4.26 -7.70 -3.40
N ALA A 89 -3.74 -8.15 -2.27
CA ALA A 89 -3.87 -7.43 -1.01
C ALA A 89 -3.39 -5.98 -1.11
N MET A 90 -2.20 -5.75 -1.71
CA MET A 90 -1.61 -4.42 -1.85
C MET A 90 -2.49 -3.52 -2.73
N VAL A 91 -2.95 -4.04 -3.88
CA VAL A 91 -3.85 -3.31 -4.80
C VAL A 91 -5.14 -2.88 -4.11
N LEU A 92 -5.77 -3.79 -3.37
CA LEU A 92 -7.02 -3.52 -2.66
C LEU A 92 -6.81 -2.52 -1.53
N PHE A 93 -5.68 -2.62 -0.85
CA PHE A 93 -5.35 -1.80 0.30
C PHE A 93 -5.06 -0.33 -0.06
N TYR A 94 -4.46 -0.06 -1.23
CA TYR A 94 -4.23 1.32 -1.70
C TYR A 94 -5.52 2.13 -1.88
N ALA A 95 -6.63 1.47 -2.20
CA ALA A 95 -7.94 2.13 -2.25
C ALA A 95 -8.30 2.74 -0.88
N PHE A 96 -8.00 2.02 0.20
CA PHE A 96 -8.26 2.49 1.56
C PHE A 96 -7.31 3.61 1.97
N PHE A 97 -6.02 3.53 1.64
CA PHE A 97 -5.04 4.53 2.07
C PHE A 97 -5.07 5.83 1.29
N PHE A 98 -5.38 5.78 -0.01
CA PHE A 98 -5.39 6.97 -0.85
C PHE A 98 -6.81 7.41 -1.23
N GLY A 99 -7.74 6.48 -1.39
CA GLY A 99 -9.12 6.77 -1.79
C GLY A 99 -10.00 7.26 -0.65
N ILE A 100 -10.10 6.51 0.47
CA ILE A 100 -10.99 6.89 1.59
C ILE A 100 -10.63 8.25 2.18
N PRO A 101 -9.37 8.63 2.42
CA PRO A 101 -9.06 9.95 2.95
C PRO A 101 -9.54 11.08 2.04
N LEU A 102 -9.46 10.93 0.71
CA LEU A 102 -9.98 11.93 -0.22
C LEU A 102 -11.51 12.04 -0.13
N VAL A 103 -12.21 10.91 -0.03
CA VAL A 103 -13.67 10.89 0.13
C VAL A 103 -14.08 11.51 1.48
N LEU A 104 -13.43 11.12 2.58
CA LEU A 104 -13.70 11.66 3.91
C LEU A 104 -13.36 13.14 4.02
N LEU A 105 -12.26 13.58 3.40
CA LEU A 105 -11.89 14.99 3.38
C LEU A 105 -12.95 15.82 2.64
N HIS A 106 -13.54 15.27 1.57
CA HIS A 106 -14.63 15.94 0.86
C HIS A 106 -15.90 15.98 1.71
N ASP A 107 -16.37 14.85 2.22
CA ASP A 107 -17.65 14.73 2.93
C ASP A 107 -17.66 15.44 4.28
N TYR A 108 -16.53 15.43 5.00
CA TYR A 108 -16.42 16.05 6.32
C TYR A 108 -15.71 17.40 6.28
N ARG A 109 -15.46 17.97 5.10
CA ARG A 109 -14.70 19.21 4.91
C ARG A 109 -15.20 20.35 5.80
N SER A 110 -16.51 20.58 5.82
CA SER A 110 -17.13 21.67 6.59
C SER A 110 -16.93 21.47 8.09
N ASN A 111 -17.13 20.25 8.59
CA ASN A 111 -16.92 19.90 9.99
C ASN A 111 -15.45 20.02 10.40
N LEU A 112 -14.52 19.58 9.54
CA LEU A 112 -13.09 19.72 9.76
C LEU A 112 -12.67 21.19 9.75
N TYR A 113 -13.18 21.98 8.81
CA TYR A 113 -12.90 23.42 8.74
C TYR A 113 -13.47 24.17 9.95
N ALA A 114 -14.62 23.76 10.48
CA ALA A 114 -15.20 24.35 11.68
C ALA A 114 -14.35 24.04 12.94
N LYS A 115 -13.77 22.85 13.03
CA LYS A 115 -13.00 22.41 14.21
C LYS A 115 -11.52 22.79 14.18
N LEU A 116 -10.89 22.65 13.02
CA LEU A 116 -9.44 22.81 12.85
C LEU A 116 -9.07 24.08 12.08
N GLY A 117 -10.06 24.80 11.53
CA GLY A 117 -9.82 25.83 10.53
C GLY A 117 -9.39 25.24 9.18
N ARG A 118 -9.34 26.09 8.16
CA ARG A 118 -8.93 25.70 6.80
C ARG A 118 -7.50 25.18 6.78
N SER A 119 -6.56 25.94 7.34
CA SER A 119 -5.14 25.57 7.36
C SER A 119 -4.87 24.34 8.22
N GLY A 120 -5.48 24.24 9.40
CA GLY A 120 -5.32 23.07 10.28
C GLY A 120 -5.82 21.78 9.64
N THR A 121 -6.90 21.84 8.85
CA THR A 121 -7.39 20.67 8.10
C THR A 121 -6.39 20.20 7.04
N TYR A 122 -5.77 21.12 6.29
CA TYR A 122 -4.75 20.74 5.32
C TYR A 122 -3.48 20.21 5.99
N ILE A 123 -3.08 20.79 7.12
CA ILE A 123 -1.94 20.30 7.92
C ILE A 123 -2.23 18.89 8.44
N ALA A 124 -3.44 18.63 8.97
CA ALA A 124 -3.83 17.31 9.46
C ALA A 124 -3.81 16.27 8.32
N ALA A 125 -4.35 16.60 7.14
CA ALA A 125 -4.28 15.74 5.97
C ALA A 125 -2.82 15.47 5.54
N ALA A 126 -1.98 16.50 5.53
CA ALA A 126 -0.56 16.35 5.22
C ALA A 126 0.15 15.45 6.24
N LEU A 127 -0.08 15.65 7.55
CA LEU A 127 0.49 14.82 8.61
C LEU A 127 0.05 13.36 8.50
N LEU A 128 -1.22 13.10 8.19
CA LEU A 128 -1.70 11.73 7.94
C LEU A 128 -0.97 11.08 6.75
N GLY A 129 -0.70 11.83 5.68
CA GLY A 129 0.11 11.32 4.56
C GLY A 129 1.58 11.11 4.95
N PHE A 130 2.21 12.10 5.58
CA PHE A 130 3.65 12.07 5.91
C PHE A 130 4.02 11.16 7.08
N VAL A 131 3.08 10.89 7.98
CA VAL A 131 3.32 10.05 9.16
C VAL A 131 2.57 8.74 9.04
N GLY A 132 1.29 8.78 8.66
CA GLY A 132 0.46 7.58 8.55
C GLY A 132 0.96 6.61 7.49
N THR A 133 1.36 7.09 6.31
CA THR A 133 1.90 6.21 5.26
C THR A 133 3.24 5.58 5.69
N PRO A 134 4.26 6.32 6.17
CA PRO A 134 5.49 5.68 6.65
C PRO A 134 5.30 4.78 7.87
N MET A 135 4.43 5.13 8.82
CA MET A 135 4.13 4.26 9.97
C MET A 135 3.51 2.93 9.51
N PHE A 136 2.63 3.00 8.52
CA PHE A 136 2.03 1.81 7.93
C PHE A 136 3.08 0.95 7.22
N GLU A 137 3.89 1.55 6.35
CA GLU A 137 5.00 0.88 5.66
C GLU A 137 5.93 0.18 6.66
N CYS A 138 6.39 0.91 7.69
CA CYS A 138 7.25 0.37 8.74
C CYS A 138 6.60 -0.80 9.50
N THR A 139 5.29 -0.75 9.74
CA THR A 139 4.56 -1.84 10.40
C THR A 139 4.58 -3.09 9.52
N ASN A 140 4.36 -2.95 8.22
CA ASN A 140 4.37 -4.08 7.30
C ASN A 140 5.76 -4.67 7.07
N THR A 141 6.80 -3.83 7.02
CA THR A 141 8.16 -4.29 6.72
C THR A 141 8.89 -4.80 7.96
N SER A 142 8.75 -4.10 9.09
CA SER A 142 9.61 -4.30 10.26
C SER A 142 8.95 -5.04 11.41
N VAL A 143 7.61 -5.14 11.41
CA VAL A 143 6.84 -5.83 12.48
C VAL A 143 6.13 -7.06 11.92
N ALA A 144 5.34 -6.88 10.86
CA ALA A 144 4.54 -7.96 10.29
C ALA A 144 5.27 -8.76 9.21
N HIS A 145 6.42 -8.27 8.72
CA HIS A 145 7.26 -8.89 7.69
C HIS A 145 6.47 -9.35 6.45
N ILE A 146 5.47 -8.55 6.05
CA ILE A 146 4.58 -8.81 4.90
C ILE A 146 5.36 -8.73 3.58
N TYR A 147 6.26 -7.75 3.49
CA TYR A 147 7.14 -7.54 2.37
C TYR A 147 8.44 -6.88 2.82
N LYS A 148 9.45 -6.94 1.96
CA LYS A 148 10.75 -6.32 2.21
C LYS A 148 11.16 -5.43 1.07
N TYR A 149 11.64 -4.24 1.41
CA TYR A 149 12.38 -3.40 0.49
C TYR A 149 13.83 -3.86 0.44
N HIS A 150 14.37 -3.98 -0.77
CA HIS A 150 15.79 -4.18 -0.99
C HIS A 150 16.23 -3.37 -2.21
N GLN A 151 17.52 -3.09 -2.29
CA GLN A 151 18.12 -2.50 -3.46
C GLN A 151 18.18 -3.54 -4.58
N LYS A 152 17.86 -3.15 -5.82
CA LYS A 152 18.01 -4.06 -6.95
C LYS A 152 19.48 -4.36 -7.21
N ASP A 153 19.72 -5.60 -7.62
CA ASP A 153 21.06 -6.10 -7.92
C ASP A 153 21.78 -5.22 -8.97
N GLU A 154 21.04 -4.72 -9.97
CA GLU A 154 21.55 -3.84 -11.04
C GLU A 154 22.12 -2.51 -10.54
N TYR A 155 21.74 -2.08 -9.34
CA TYR A 155 22.16 -0.79 -8.77
C TYR A 155 23.12 -0.96 -7.59
N LEU A 156 23.56 -2.18 -7.25
CA LEU A 156 24.45 -2.44 -6.10
C LEU A 156 25.72 -1.58 -6.14
N PHE A 157 25.90 -0.73 -5.12
CA PHE A 157 27.12 0.06 -4.97
C PHE A 157 28.27 -0.89 -4.58
N TYR A 158 29.30 -1.00 -5.42
CA TYR A 158 30.42 -1.96 -5.30
C TYR A 158 30.07 -3.46 -5.37
N GLY A 159 28.84 -3.85 -5.72
CA GLY A 159 28.46 -5.27 -5.82
C GLY A 159 28.34 -6.01 -4.48
N TYR A 160 28.34 -5.29 -3.35
CA TYR A 160 28.17 -5.87 -2.02
C TYR A 160 26.75 -5.67 -1.49
N TYR A 161 26.11 -6.77 -1.08
CA TYR A 161 24.88 -6.73 -0.29
C TYR A 161 25.20 -6.14 1.09
N VAL A 162 24.62 -4.98 1.41
CA VAL A 162 24.58 -4.50 2.79
C VAL A 162 23.53 -5.35 3.50
N GLN A 163 23.97 -6.30 4.33
CA GLN A 163 23.11 -7.02 5.27
C GLN A 163 22.51 -5.99 6.25
N SER A 164 21.21 -5.75 6.16
CA SER A 164 20.42 -5.08 7.20
C SER A 164 19.47 -6.08 7.83
#